data_AF-A0AAV6ZS97-F1
#
_entry.id   AF-A0AAV6ZS97-F1
#
_cell.length_a   1.000
_cell.length_b   1.000
_cell.length_c   1.000
_cell.angle_alpha   90.00
_cell.angle_beta   90.00
_cell.angle_gamma   90.00
#
_symmetry.space_group_name_H-M   'P 1'
#
loop_
_entity.id
_entity.type
_entity.pdbx_description
1 polymer ?
#
loop_
_entity_poly.entity_id
_entity_poly.type
_entity_poly.pdbx_seq_one_letter_code
_entity_poly.pdbx_strand_id
1 'polypeptide(L)'
;MAATAGRSRLLVLSRSVAGLTAGFPGLVVSRQRPHRTVHQRLPAWLSQQVAFCSTASPSDDVTVVYQNGFPVITVNLPSRQEKCRFTLKPISDSVGVFLNQLQNEDRGIDRVAIYSTDGSRVASSTGIDVLLLDDFKLSINDKIYDVRTPKRELLSHEHATTMDDVKHLVQQLHTSMHIKDFQVNREKELCSRLEQLQGQLEPHEKVRTYTTVLCPLEFSVAGC
;
A
#
# COMPACT_ATOMS: atom_id res chain seq x y z
N MET A 1 -44.42 56.78 -34.60
CA MET A 1 -43.66 56.63 -35.86
C MET A 1 -42.55 55.60 -35.65
N ALA A 2 -42.51 54.63 -36.55
CA ALA A 2 -41.39 53.80 -37.03
C ALA A 2 -40.62 52.83 -36.09
N ALA A 3 -40.58 51.59 -36.59
CA ALA A 3 -39.84 50.42 -36.14
C ALA A 3 -38.35 50.46 -36.54
N THR A 4 -37.54 49.55 -35.99
CA THR A 4 -36.74 48.58 -36.79
C THR A 4 -36.01 47.57 -35.90
N ALA A 5 -35.96 46.34 -36.40
CA ALA A 5 -35.33 45.17 -35.82
C ALA A 5 -33.90 44.99 -36.32
N GLY A 6 -33.01 44.46 -35.47
CA GLY A 6 -31.64 44.06 -35.83
C GLY A 6 -31.34 42.64 -35.37
N ARG A 7 -31.38 41.69 -36.31
CA ARG A 7 -31.00 40.27 -36.18
C ARG A 7 -29.47 40.12 -36.27
N SER A 8 -28.87 39.21 -35.51
CA SER A 8 -27.55 38.67 -35.83
C SER A 8 -27.51 37.15 -35.68
N ARG A 9 -26.84 36.51 -36.65
CA ARG A 9 -27.01 35.11 -37.09
C ARG A 9 -25.98 34.18 -36.41
N LEU A 10 -26.48 33.05 -35.89
CA LEU A 10 -25.68 31.86 -35.56
C LEU A 10 -25.53 30.98 -36.82
N LEU A 11 -24.30 30.62 -37.17
CA LEU A 11 -23.99 29.65 -38.22
C LEU A 11 -23.76 28.26 -37.60
N VAL A 12 -24.60 27.31 -38.00
CA VAL A 12 -24.46 25.87 -37.74
C VAL A 12 -23.93 25.23 -39.03
N LEU A 13 -22.87 24.44 -38.94
CA LEU A 13 -22.37 23.63 -40.04
C LEU A 13 -22.69 22.16 -39.78
N SER A 14 -23.65 21.65 -40.54
CA SER A 14 -24.04 20.26 -40.71
C SER A 14 -23.29 19.66 -41.92
N ARG A 15 -22.94 18.37 -41.84
CA ARG A 15 -22.48 17.58 -42.99
C ARG A 15 -23.25 16.26 -43.03
N SER A 16 -24.05 16.10 -44.07
CA SER A 16 -24.66 14.86 -44.54
C SER A 16 -24.18 14.60 -45.96
N VAL A 17 -23.87 13.35 -46.32
CA VAL A 17 -23.81 12.91 -47.72
C VAL A 17 -24.41 11.51 -47.82
N ALA A 18 -25.35 11.38 -48.76
CA ALA A 18 -26.16 10.21 -49.08
C ALA A 18 -25.44 9.22 -50.01
N GLY A 19 -25.93 7.98 -50.05
CA GLY A 19 -25.48 6.91 -50.95
C GLY A 19 -26.19 6.90 -52.31
N LEU A 20 -25.64 6.13 -53.25
CA LEU A 20 -26.29 5.64 -54.48
C LEU A 20 -25.66 4.29 -54.90
N THR A 21 -26.46 3.53 -55.64
CA THR A 21 -26.45 2.08 -55.91
C THR A 21 -25.90 1.67 -57.29
N ALA A 22 -25.86 0.33 -57.52
CA ALA A 22 -25.72 -0.44 -58.77
C ALA A 22 -24.29 -0.87 -59.13
N GLY A 23 -23.94 -2.12 -59.47
CA GLY A 23 -24.67 -3.37 -59.77
C GLY A 23 -24.00 -4.03 -60.99
N PHE A 24 -23.56 -5.30 -60.94
CA PHE A 24 -23.17 -6.17 -62.09
C PHE A 24 -23.02 -7.66 -61.68
N PRO A 25 -23.03 -8.66 -62.61
CA PRO A 25 -23.78 -9.92 -62.49
C PRO A 25 -22.94 -11.23 -62.41
N GLY A 26 -23.64 -12.37 -62.23
CA GLY A 26 -23.14 -13.78 -62.26
C GLY A 26 -22.64 -14.26 -63.64
N LEU A 27 -22.04 -15.45 -63.82
CA LEU A 27 -22.59 -16.82 -63.65
C LEU A 27 -21.49 -17.89 -63.97
N VAL A 28 -21.61 -19.07 -63.32
CA VAL A 28 -21.24 -20.45 -63.77
C VAL A 28 -19.76 -20.88 -63.84
N VAL A 29 -19.39 -21.93 -63.08
CA VAL A 29 -18.79 -23.18 -63.60
C VAL A 29 -19.22 -24.37 -62.72
N SER A 30 -19.40 -25.50 -63.42
CA SER A 30 -20.12 -26.74 -63.11
C SER A 30 -19.44 -27.71 -62.13
N ARG A 31 -20.26 -28.62 -61.60
CA ARG A 31 -19.92 -29.85 -60.86
C ARG A 31 -19.11 -30.84 -61.70
N GLN A 32 -18.20 -31.58 -61.08
CA GLN A 32 -18.15 -33.05 -61.17
C GLN A 32 -17.21 -33.67 -60.09
N ARG A 33 -17.74 -34.62 -59.32
CA ARG A 33 -17.04 -35.69 -58.58
C ARG A 33 -16.92 -36.87 -59.55
N PRO A 34 -15.92 -37.80 -59.47
CA PRO A 34 -16.02 -38.87 -58.46
C PRO A 34 -14.73 -39.62 -58.03
N HIS A 35 -14.96 -40.57 -57.11
CA HIS A 35 -14.18 -41.78 -56.77
C HIS A 35 -12.95 -41.73 -55.85
N ARG A 36 -13.25 -41.75 -54.54
CA ARG A 36 -12.88 -42.75 -53.51
C ARG A 36 -11.74 -43.73 -53.85
N THR A 37 -10.65 -43.65 -53.09
CA THR A 37 -9.82 -44.80 -52.71
C THR A 37 -9.42 -44.66 -51.25
N VAL A 38 -9.67 -45.73 -50.50
CA VAL A 38 -9.42 -45.86 -49.06
C VAL A 38 -7.93 -46.10 -48.85
N HIS A 39 -7.27 -45.29 -48.04
CA HIS A 39 -6.01 -45.67 -47.39
C HIS A 39 -6.08 -45.40 -45.89
N GLN A 40 -5.47 -46.33 -45.18
CA GLN A 40 -5.71 -46.70 -43.80
C GLN A 40 -5.23 -45.65 -42.81
N ARG A 41 -5.99 -45.51 -41.73
CA ARG A 41 -5.59 -44.79 -40.52
C ARG A 41 -4.39 -45.48 -39.87
N LEU A 42 -3.35 -44.71 -39.59
CA LEU A 42 -2.41 -44.96 -38.50
C LEU A 42 -2.49 -43.73 -37.58
N PRO A 43 -2.71 -43.89 -36.25
CA PRO A 43 -2.65 -42.76 -35.34
C PRO A 43 -1.20 -42.31 -35.20
N ALA A 44 -0.90 -41.08 -35.63
CA ALA A 44 0.32 -40.38 -35.25
C ALA A 44 0.19 -39.92 -33.80
N TRP A 45 0.24 -40.84 -32.85
CA TRP A 45 0.31 -40.50 -31.43
C TRP A 45 1.26 -41.44 -30.72
N LEU A 46 2.56 -41.17 -30.87
CA LEU A 46 3.63 -41.72 -30.06
C LEU A 46 4.83 -40.80 -30.19
N SER A 47 4.75 -39.66 -29.51
CA SER A 47 5.89 -38.82 -29.11
C SER A 47 5.41 -37.80 -28.09
N GLN A 48 4.81 -38.27 -27.00
CA GLN A 48 4.73 -37.46 -25.78
C GLN A 48 6.07 -37.59 -25.08
N GLN A 49 6.97 -36.70 -25.45
CA GLN A 49 8.18 -36.41 -24.72
C GLN A 49 7.74 -35.89 -23.35
N VAL A 50 7.89 -36.71 -22.31
CA VAL A 50 7.67 -36.31 -20.93
C VAL A 50 8.74 -35.27 -20.63
N ALA A 51 8.36 -33.99 -20.66
CA ALA A 51 9.17 -32.94 -20.10
C ALA A 51 9.30 -33.24 -18.61
N PHE A 52 10.49 -33.66 -18.19
CA PHE A 52 10.86 -33.59 -16.80
C PHE A 52 10.75 -32.13 -16.39
N CYS A 53 9.66 -31.78 -15.71
CA CYS A 53 9.59 -30.55 -14.95
C CYS A 53 10.68 -30.67 -13.88
N SER A 54 11.83 -30.03 -14.11
CA SER A 54 12.72 -29.67 -13.03
C SER A 54 11.88 -28.95 -12.00
N THR A 55 11.64 -29.58 -10.85
CA THR A 55 11.18 -28.87 -9.66
C THR A 55 12.30 -27.91 -9.30
N ALA A 56 12.24 -26.70 -9.87
CA ALA A 56 13.08 -25.60 -9.42
C ALA A 56 12.80 -25.46 -7.93
N SER A 57 13.81 -25.76 -7.10
CA SER A 57 13.74 -25.57 -5.66
C SER A 57 13.23 -24.15 -5.41
N PRO A 58 12.17 -23.94 -4.60
CA PRO A 58 11.75 -22.58 -4.27
C PRO A 58 12.97 -21.89 -3.67
N SER A 59 13.46 -20.83 -4.32
CA SER A 59 14.58 -20.10 -3.75
C SER A 59 14.12 -19.58 -2.39
N ASP A 60 14.94 -19.85 -1.37
CA ASP A 60 14.74 -19.44 0.02
C ASP A 60 14.95 -17.92 0.20
N ASP A 61 14.97 -17.20 -0.91
CA ASP A 61 15.34 -15.80 -0.97
C ASP A 61 14.22 -14.90 -0.44
N VAL A 62 14.63 -13.92 0.36
CA VAL A 62 13.79 -12.83 0.80
C VAL A 62 13.66 -11.83 -0.33
N THR A 63 12.44 -11.45 -0.68
CA THR A 63 12.17 -10.54 -1.80
C THR A 63 11.39 -9.32 -1.36
N VAL A 64 11.64 -8.19 -2.00
CA VAL A 64 10.95 -6.92 -1.76
C VAL A 64 10.28 -6.50 -3.05
N VAL A 65 8.96 -6.28 -3.01
CA VAL A 65 8.17 -5.82 -4.16
C VAL A 65 7.24 -4.70 -3.73
N TYR A 66 7.16 -3.63 -4.50
CA TYR A 66 6.17 -2.58 -4.27
C TYR A 66 4.80 -3.01 -4.82
N GLN A 67 3.80 -3.09 -3.95
CA GLN A 67 2.41 -3.33 -4.33
C GLN A 67 1.53 -2.23 -3.76
N ASN A 68 0.71 -1.62 -4.61
CA ASN A 68 -0.18 -0.52 -4.24
C ASN A 68 0.55 0.64 -3.54
N GLY A 69 1.82 0.88 -3.91
CA GLY A 69 2.66 1.93 -3.33
C GLY A 69 3.38 1.54 -2.02
N PHE A 70 3.11 0.37 -1.46
CA PHE A 70 3.75 -0.12 -0.23
C PHE A 70 4.80 -1.20 -0.52
N PRO A 71 5.95 -1.19 0.16
CA PRO A 71 6.89 -2.30 0.10
C PRO A 71 6.29 -3.53 0.78
N VAL A 72 6.29 -4.64 0.05
CA VAL A 72 5.90 -5.96 0.57
C VAL A 72 7.12 -6.85 0.59
N ILE A 73 7.55 -7.22 1.80
CA ILE A 73 8.68 -8.11 2.03
C ILE A 73 8.14 -9.53 2.18
N THR A 74 8.64 -10.45 1.36
CA THR A 74 8.28 -11.87 1.45
C THR A 74 9.43 -12.64 2.08
N VAL A 75 9.17 -13.31 3.20
CA VAL A 75 10.15 -14.05 4.01
C VAL A 75 9.67 -15.48 4.18
N ASN A 76 10.57 -16.46 4.07
CA ASN A 76 10.27 -17.85 4.42
C ASN A 76 10.40 -18.05 5.94
N LEU A 77 9.32 -18.39 6.63
CA LEU A 77 9.29 -18.51 8.08
C LEU A 77 9.88 -19.85 8.54
N PRO A 78 10.82 -19.87 9.51
CA PRO A 78 11.60 -21.06 9.85
C PRO A 78 10.78 -22.23 10.41
N SER A 79 9.72 -21.97 11.20
CA SER A 79 8.98 -23.04 11.87
C SER A 79 8.09 -23.84 10.93
N ARG A 80 7.45 -23.16 9.98
CA ARG A 80 6.46 -23.76 9.07
C ARG A 80 6.98 -23.96 7.65
N GLN A 81 8.12 -23.36 7.31
CA GLN A 81 8.72 -23.38 5.97
C GLN A 81 7.75 -22.87 4.89
N GLU A 82 6.98 -21.83 5.23
CA GLU A 82 6.05 -21.17 4.32
C GLU A 82 6.43 -19.69 4.11
N LYS A 83 6.10 -19.18 2.92
CA LYS A 83 6.33 -17.77 2.58
C LYS A 83 5.25 -16.90 3.22
N CYS A 84 5.67 -16.01 4.10
CA CYS A 84 4.82 -14.97 4.68
C CYS A 84 5.16 -13.60 4.09
N ARG A 85 4.15 -12.74 3.94
CA ARG A 85 4.27 -11.44 3.30
C ARG A 85 3.97 -10.33 4.31
N PHE A 86 4.89 -9.38 4.44
CA PHE A 86 4.80 -8.25 5.35
C PHE A 86 4.68 -6.97 4.54
N THR A 87 3.53 -6.30 4.63
CA THR A 87 3.30 -5.00 3.99
C THR A 87 3.67 -3.90 4.99
N LEU A 88 4.62 -3.05 4.63
CA LEU A 88 5.13 -1.99 5.50
C LEU A 88 4.74 -0.60 4.97
N LYS A 89 4.58 0.35 5.89
CA LYS A 89 4.34 1.77 5.58
C LYS A 89 5.66 2.54 5.68
N PRO A 90 6.25 3.00 4.55
CA PRO A 90 7.59 3.60 4.57
C PRO A 90 7.77 4.76 5.55
N ILE A 91 6.73 5.59 5.72
CA ILE A 91 6.79 6.81 6.55
C ILE A 91 6.47 6.53 8.02
N SER A 92 5.56 5.60 8.31
CA SER A 92 5.05 5.40 9.66
C SER A 92 5.72 4.23 10.38
N ASP A 93 6.17 3.23 9.63
CA ASP A 93 6.80 2.04 10.21
C ASP A 93 8.31 2.22 10.27
N SER A 94 8.91 1.54 11.24
CA SER A 94 10.36 1.47 11.42
C SER A 94 10.83 0.02 11.32
N VAL A 95 12.15 -0.17 11.20
CA VAL A 95 12.80 -1.48 11.24
C VAL A 95 12.34 -2.29 12.45
N GLY A 96 12.25 -1.67 13.63
CA GLY A 96 11.81 -2.33 14.85
C GLY A 96 10.38 -2.87 14.75
N VAL A 97 9.47 -2.13 14.10
CA VAL A 97 8.10 -2.59 13.86
C VAL A 97 8.09 -3.84 12.99
N PHE A 98 8.84 -3.84 11.89
CA PHE A 98 8.95 -5.00 11.01
C PHE A 98 9.55 -6.22 11.71
N LEU A 99 10.63 -6.03 12.49
CA LEU A 99 11.26 -7.12 13.24
C LEU A 99 10.32 -7.72 14.29
N ASN A 100 9.56 -6.88 14.99
CA ASN A 100 8.55 -7.35 15.94
C ASN A 100 7.42 -8.12 15.24
N GLN A 101 6.98 -7.67 14.06
CA GLN A 101 5.98 -8.40 13.27
C GLN A 101 6.47 -9.80 12.89
N LEU A 102 7.73 -9.95 12.47
CA LEU A 102 8.32 -11.25 12.18
C LEU A 102 8.28 -12.18 13.40
N GLN A 103 8.73 -11.70 14.57
CA GLN A 103 8.75 -12.50 15.81
C GLN A 103 7.34 -12.86 16.29
N ASN A 104 6.37 -11.97 16.12
CA ASN A 104 4.99 -12.23 16.51
C ASN A 104 4.31 -13.26 15.59
N GLU A 105 4.68 -13.26 14.30
CA GLU A 105 4.13 -14.20 13.31
C GLU A 105 4.71 -15.61 13.47
N ASP A 106 6.01 -15.74 13.73
CA ASP A 106 6.68 -17.02 13.96
C ASP A 106 7.43 -17.05 15.29
N ARG A 107 6.89 -17.82 16.24
CA ARG A 107 7.48 -18.04 17.58
C ARG A 107 8.80 -18.81 17.57
N GLY A 108 9.20 -19.41 16.45
CA GLY A 108 10.52 -20.03 16.29
C GLY A 108 11.64 -19.04 15.92
N ILE A 109 11.31 -17.75 15.78
CA ILE A 109 12.30 -16.69 15.58
C ILE A 109 12.73 -16.14 16.94
N ASP A 110 13.85 -16.64 17.45
CA ASP A 110 14.43 -16.17 18.72
C ASP A 110 15.25 -14.89 18.52
N ARG A 111 16.02 -14.84 17.43
CA ARG A 111 16.94 -13.74 17.13
C ARG A 111 16.65 -13.21 15.73
N VAL A 112 16.41 -11.91 15.64
CA VAL A 112 16.26 -11.24 14.34
C VAL A 112 16.98 -9.90 14.35
N ALA A 113 17.64 -9.58 13.24
CA ALA A 113 18.34 -8.31 13.07
C ALA A 113 18.48 -7.94 11.59
N ILE A 114 18.60 -6.65 11.33
CA ILE A 114 18.96 -6.12 10.01
C ILE A 114 20.37 -5.54 10.08
N TYR A 115 21.17 -5.83 9.06
CA TYR A 115 22.50 -5.29 8.86
C TYR A 115 22.58 -4.58 7.51
N SER A 116 23.37 -3.52 7.43
CA SER A 116 23.78 -2.95 6.15
C SER A 116 24.67 -3.94 5.38
N THR A 117 24.88 -3.71 4.09
CA THR A 117 25.84 -4.47 3.27
C THR A 117 27.24 -4.49 3.87
N ASP A 118 27.60 -3.44 4.60
CA ASP A 118 28.89 -3.28 5.27
C ASP A 118 29.01 -4.07 6.59
N GLY A 119 27.94 -4.76 7.01
CA GLY A 119 27.90 -5.55 8.25
C GLY A 119 27.55 -4.75 9.51
N SER A 120 27.32 -3.44 9.39
CA SER A 120 26.85 -2.62 10.51
C SER A 120 25.39 -2.89 10.85
N ARG A 121 25.05 -3.01 12.14
CA ARG A 121 23.66 -3.25 12.58
C ARG A 121 22.80 -2.00 12.38
N VAL A 122 21.65 -2.15 11.73
CA VAL A 122 20.69 -1.06 11.54
C VAL A 122 19.85 -0.87 12.81
N ALA A 123 19.64 0.39 13.20
CA ALA A 123 18.87 0.72 14.40
C ALA A 123 17.38 0.40 14.23
N SER A 124 16.71 0.04 15.33
CA SER A 124 15.27 -0.26 15.31
C SER A 124 14.41 0.97 14.99
N SER A 125 14.87 2.18 15.30
CA SER A 125 14.18 3.44 15.02
C SER A 125 14.34 3.92 13.57
N THR A 126 15.16 3.26 12.75
CA THR A 126 15.34 3.62 11.35
C THR A 126 14.03 3.42 10.60
N GLY A 127 13.61 4.42 9.83
CA GLY A 127 12.42 4.35 8.98
C GLY A 127 12.58 3.33 7.85
N ILE A 128 11.46 2.72 7.44
CA ILE A 128 11.48 1.75 6.34
C ILE A 128 11.79 2.44 4.99
N ASP A 129 11.38 3.68 4.82
CA ASP A 129 11.77 4.53 3.69
C ASP A 129 13.29 4.66 3.53
N VAL A 130 14.02 4.88 4.63
CA VAL A 130 15.48 4.99 4.65
C VAL A 130 16.14 3.62 4.45
N LEU A 131 15.63 2.57 5.09
CA LEU A 131 16.16 1.21 4.91
C LEU A 131 16.15 0.80 3.44
N LEU A 132 15.08 1.12 2.72
CA LEU A 132 14.85 0.70 1.34
C LEU A 132 15.54 1.59 0.29
N LEU A 133 16.44 2.49 0.70
CA LEU A 133 17.32 3.19 -0.24
C LEU A 133 18.42 2.28 -0.78
N ASP A 134 18.90 1.37 0.06
CA ASP A 134 19.99 0.46 -0.23
C ASP A 134 19.57 -1.01 -0.03
N ASP A 135 20.44 -1.92 -0.48
CA ASP A 135 20.32 -3.33 -0.16
C ASP A 135 20.72 -3.57 1.30
N PHE A 136 20.19 -4.62 1.91
CA PHE A 136 20.48 -4.94 3.31
C PHE A 136 20.51 -6.45 3.54
N LYS A 137 21.01 -6.87 4.69
CA LYS A 137 21.03 -8.27 5.13
C LYS A 137 20.01 -8.47 6.24
N LEU A 138 19.09 -9.41 6.06
CA LEU A 138 18.16 -9.85 7.10
C LEU A 138 18.73 -11.11 7.76
N SER A 139 18.96 -11.07 9.06
CA SER A 139 19.39 -12.23 9.84
C SER A 139 18.23 -12.74 10.68
N ILE A 140 17.90 -14.02 10.51
CA ILE A 140 16.90 -14.76 11.28
C ILE A 140 17.60 -15.97 11.88
N ASN A 141 17.71 -16.01 13.20
CA ASN A 141 18.50 -16.97 13.96
C ASN A 141 19.93 -17.06 13.38
N ASP A 142 20.30 -18.19 12.79
CA ASP A 142 21.63 -18.41 12.21
C ASP A 142 21.67 -18.27 10.68
N LYS A 143 20.53 -17.93 10.06
CA LYS A 143 20.44 -17.70 8.61
C LYS A 143 20.53 -16.21 8.28
N ILE A 144 21.27 -15.90 7.22
CA ILE A 144 21.43 -14.54 6.71
C ILE A 144 20.94 -14.52 5.26
N TYR A 145 20.06 -13.57 4.97
CA TYR A 145 19.46 -13.35 3.66
C TYR A 145 19.94 -12.02 3.10
N ASP A 146 20.52 -12.04 1.90
CA ASP A 146 20.84 -10.83 1.16
C ASP A 146 19.59 -10.31 0.45
N VAL A 147 19.06 -9.19 0.93
CA VAL A 147 17.82 -8.61 0.43
C VAL A 147 18.15 -7.53 -0.60
N ARG A 148 17.70 -7.75 -1.84
CA ARG A 148 17.81 -6.76 -2.92
C ARG A 148 16.59 -5.87 -2.92
N THR A 149 16.80 -4.57 -2.78
CA THR A 149 15.74 -3.58 -2.74
C THR A 149 15.47 -3.03 -4.13
N PRO A 150 14.21 -3.06 -4.63
CA PRO A 150 13.86 -2.39 -5.88
C PRO A 150 14.00 -0.87 -5.70
N LYS A 151 14.87 -0.26 -6.51
CA LYS A 151 15.08 1.20 -6.49
C LYS A 151 13.79 1.89 -6.92
N ARG A 152 13.24 2.74 -6.04
CA ARG A 152 12.08 3.56 -6.38
C ARG A 152 12.51 4.58 -7.43
N GLU A 153 11.89 4.54 -8.59
CA GLU A 153 11.93 5.67 -9.52
C GLU A 153 11.22 6.85 -8.86
N LEU A 154 11.95 7.92 -8.62
CA LEU A 154 11.36 9.19 -8.21
C LEU A 154 10.45 9.63 -9.36
N LEU A 155 9.14 9.61 -9.13
CA LEU A 155 8.18 10.10 -10.12
C LEU A 155 8.54 11.54 -10.50
N SER A 156 8.43 11.87 -11.79
CA SER A 156 8.52 13.25 -12.27
C SER A 156 7.64 14.17 -11.41
N HIS A 157 8.16 15.34 -11.03
CA HIS A 157 7.48 16.32 -10.18
C HIS A 157 6.08 16.69 -10.73
N GLU A 158 5.89 16.71 -12.05
CA GLU A 158 4.58 17.04 -12.67
C GLU A 158 3.52 15.95 -12.44
N HIS A 159 3.93 14.69 -12.43
CA HIS A 159 3.03 13.57 -12.13
C HIS A 159 2.75 13.45 -10.63
N ALA A 160 3.69 13.88 -9.79
CA ALA A 160 3.51 13.92 -8.34
C ALA A 160 2.41 14.92 -7.93
N THR A 161 2.44 16.14 -8.46
CA THR A 161 1.44 17.18 -8.11
C THR A 161 0.02 16.77 -8.47
N THR A 162 -0.17 16.22 -9.68
CA THR A 162 -1.51 15.76 -10.14
C THR A 162 -2.05 14.63 -9.26
N MET A 163 -1.19 13.68 -8.86
CA MET A 163 -1.58 12.56 -8.02
C MET A 163 -1.91 13.01 -6.59
N ASP A 164 -1.18 14.01 -6.09
CA ASP A 164 -1.44 14.56 -4.76
C ASP A 164 -2.77 15.29 -4.71
N ASP A 165 -3.17 16.03 -5.75
CA ASP A 165 -4.51 16.64 -5.82
C ASP A 165 -5.63 15.58 -5.75
N VAL A 166 -5.46 14.46 -6.45
CA VAL A 166 -6.42 13.33 -6.39
C VAL A 166 -6.46 12.72 -4.99
N LYS A 167 -5.31 12.50 -4.35
CA LYS A 167 -5.26 12.01 -2.95
C LYS A 167 -5.94 12.98 -2.00
N HIS A 168 -5.74 14.29 -2.15
CA HIS A 168 -6.38 15.31 -1.33
C HIS A 168 -7.89 15.26 -1.48
N LEU A 169 -8.41 15.16 -2.71
CA LEU A 169 -9.84 15.05 -2.96
C LEU A 169 -10.43 13.77 -2.32
N VAL A 170 -9.76 12.63 -2.47
CA VAL A 170 -10.18 11.36 -1.84
C VAL A 170 -10.15 11.48 -0.32
N GLN A 171 -9.10 12.08 0.26
CA GLN A 171 -9.00 12.31 1.69
C GLN A 171 -10.09 13.25 2.20
N GLN A 172 -10.41 14.32 1.47
CA GLN A 172 -11.50 15.23 1.79
C GLN A 172 -12.85 14.49 1.80
N LEU A 173 -13.11 13.65 0.80
CA LEU A 173 -14.32 12.83 0.75
C LEU A 173 -14.39 11.86 1.93
N HIS A 174 -13.33 11.09 2.19
CA HIS A 174 -13.27 10.16 3.31
C HIS A 174 -13.48 10.86 4.65
N THR A 175 -12.85 12.02 4.85
CA THR A 175 -13.00 12.83 6.06
C THR A 175 -14.41 13.35 6.20
N SER A 176 -15.03 13.87 5.12
CA SER A 176 -16.40 14.36 5.11
C SER A 176 -17.42 13.25 5.44
N MET A 177 -17.23 12.06 4.88
CA MET A 177 -18.11 10.91 5.11
C MET A 177 -18.01 10.34 6.52
N HIS A 178 -16.81 10.31 7.12
CA HIS A 178 -16.56 9.74 8.45
C HIS A 178 -16.37 10.80 9.55
N ILE A 179 -16.75 12.05 9.31
CA ILE A 179 -16.46 13.17 10.21
C ILE A 179 -17.12 13.00 11.59
N LYS A 180 -18.34 12.47 11.63
CA LYS A 180 -19.11 12.30 12.87
C LYS A 180 -18.47 11.28 13.79
N ASP A 181 -18.10 10.12 13.26
CA ASP A 181 -17.48 9.05 14.05
C ASP A 181 -16.10 9.47 14.55
N PHE A 182 -15.33 10.17 13.72
CA PHE A 182 -14.03 10.73 14.13
C PHE A 182 -14.19 11.75 15.27
N GLN A 183 -15.16 12.67 15.17
CA GLN A 183 -15.43 13.67 16.20
C GLN A 183 -15.86 13.03 17.52
N VAL A 184 -16.78 12.08 17.49
CA VAL A 184 -17.26 11.37 18.70
C VAL A 184 -16.13 10.60 19.37
N ASN A 185 -15.30 9.89 18.59
CA ASN A 185 -14.18 9.14 19.17
C ASN A 185 -13.12 10.08 19.76
N ARG A 186 -12.85 11.20 19.08
CA ARG A 186 -11.91 12.20 19.58
C ARG A 186 -12.40 12.89 20.85
N GLU A 187 -13.69 13.22 20.91
CA GLU A 187 -14.32 13.78 22.11
C GLU A 187 -14.18 12.81 23.29
N LYS A 188 -14.53 11.53 23.10
CA LYS A 188 -14.39 10.49 24.15
C LYS A 188 -12.95 10.35 24.64
N GLU A 189 -11.98 10.33 23.73
CA GLU A 189 -10.56 10.27 24.09
C GLU A 189 -10.12 11.48 24.92
N LEU A 190 -10.54 12.68 24.52
CA LEU A 190 -10.20 13.92 25.23
C LEU A 190 -10.87 13.99 26.60
N CYS A 191 -12.14 13.61 26.73
CA CYS A 191 -12.83 13.53 28.01
C CYS A 191 -12.13 12.53 28.95
N SER A 192 -11.76 11.35 28.45
CA SER A 192 -11.03 10.36 29.25
C SER A 192 -9.67 10.87 29.74
N ARG A 193 -8.92 11.58 28.87
CA ARG A 193 -7.65 12.21 29.27
C ARG A 193 -7.85 13.33 30.29
N LEU A 194 -8.92 14.12 30.17
CA LEU A 194 -9.27 15.17 31.14
C LEU A 194 -9.60 14.57 32.50
N GLU A 195 -10.45 13.55 32.56
CA GLU A 195 -10.79 12.84 33.80
C GLU A 195 -9.54 12.25 34.47
N GLN A 196 -8.65 11.62 33.68
CA GLN A 196 -7.38 11.10 34.18
C GLN A 196 -6.51 12.21 34.78
N LEU A 197 -6.36 13.34 34.09
CA LEU A 197 -5.55 14.46 34.57
C LEU A 197 -6.17 15.13 35.79
N GLN A 198 -7.49 15.28 35.85
CA GLN A 198 -8.20 15.80 37.02
C GLN A 198 -8.00 14.89 38.24
N GLY A 199 -8.10 13.57 38.06
CA GLY A 199 -7.82 12.61 39.13
C GLY A 199 -6.37 12.68 39.62
N GLN A 200 -5.40 12.94 38.73
CA GLN A 200 -4.01 13.18 39.13
C GLN A 200 -3.84 14.52 39.86
N LEU A 201 -4.59 15.55 39.50
CA LEU A 201 -4.48 16.89 40.08
C LEU A 201 -5.07 16.99 41.49
N GLU A 202 -6.17 16.27 41.76
CA GLU A 202 -6.89 16.29 43.05
C GLU A 202 -5.99 16.12 44.30
N PRO A 203 -5.08 15.12 44.38
CA PRO A 203 -4.18 14.99 45.53
C PRO A 203 -3.19 16.16 45.64
N HIS A 204 -2.70 16.68 44.50
CA HIS A 204 -1.78 17.82 44.48
C HIS A 204 -2.46 19.11 44.93
N GLU A 205 -3.74 19.31 44.59
CA GLU A 205 -4.52 20.46 45.07
C GLU A 205 -4.81 20.38 46.56
N LYS A 206 -5.12 19.19 47.11
CA LYS A 206 -5.32 19.01 48.56
C LYS A 206 -4.07 19.40 49.35
N VAL A 207 -2.89 18.96 48.90
CA VAL A 207 -1.61 19.32 49.54
C VAL A 207 -1.36 20.83 49.43
N ARG A 208 -1.53 21.42 48.24
CA ARG A 208 -1.34 22.87 48.04
C ARG A 208 -2.27 23.67 48.94
N THR A 209 -3.54 23.29 49.01
CA THR A 209 -4.55 23.97 49.83
C THR A 209 -4.16 23.87 51.30
N TYR A 210 -3.88 22.67 51.82
CA TYR A 210 -3.42 22.46 53.20
C TYR A 210 -2.21 23.35 53.55
N THR A 211 -1.18 23.39 52.70
CA THR A 211 -0.02 24.27 52.91
C THR A 211 -0.35 25.76 52.81
N THR A 212 -1.30 26.15 51.94
CA THR A 212 -1.67 27.57 51.73
C THR A 212 -2.54 28.10 52.88
N VAL A 213 -3.42 27.27 53.47
CA VAL A 213 -4.24 27.69 54.62
C VAL A 213 -3.55 27.54 55.97
N LEU A 214 -2.55 26.67 56.12
CA LEU A 214 -1.84 26.49 57.39
C LEU A 214 -0.56 27.33 57.53
N CYS A 215 0.14 27.66 56.44
CA CYS A 215 1.34 28.52 56.52
C CYS A 215 1.09 29.95 57.04
N PRO A 216 -0.06 30.62 56.83
CA PRO A 216 -0.28 31.95 57.38
C PRO A 216 -0.44 31.98 58.90
N LEU A 217 -0.82 30.85 59.52
CA LEU A 217 -1.11 30.78 60.96
C LEU A 217 0.14 30.49 61.81
N GLU A 218 1.15 29.83 61.27
CA GLU A 218 2.41 29.54 61.98
C GLU A 218 3.36 30.77 62.01
N PHE A 219 3.31 31.66 61.01
CA PHE A 219 4.18 32.86 60.97
C PHE A 219 3.67 34.04 61.81
N SER A 220 2.39 34.06 62.22
CA SER A 220 1.86 35.13 63.09
C SER A 220 2.12 34.89 64.58
N VAL A 221 2.51 33.68 65.00
CA VAL A 221 2.72 33.33 66.42
C VAL A 221 4.19 33.39 66.83
N ALA A 222 5.13 33.41 65.87
CA ALA A 222 6.57 33.53 66.13
C ALA A 222 7.08 35.00 66.18
N GLY A 223 6.19 35.99 66.23
CA GLY A 223 6.49 37.43 66.20
C GLY A 223 5.98 38.22 67.40
N CYS A 224 6.05 37.67 68.62
CA CYS A 224 5.86 38.38 69.89
C CYS A 224 6.99 38.03 70.85
#